data_AF-A0A7C7PRU4-F1
#
_entry.id   AF-A0A7C7PRU4-F1
#
_cell.length_a   1.000
_cell.length_b   1.000
_cell.length_c   1.000
_cell.angle_alpha   90.00
_cell.angle_beta   90.00
_cell.angle_gamma   90.00
#
_symmetry.space_group_name_H-M   'P 1'
#
loop_
_entity.id
_entity.type
_entity.pdbx_description
1 polymer ?
#
loop_
_entity_poly.entity_id
_entity_poly.type
_entity_poly.pdbx_seq_one_letter_code
_entity_poly.pdbx_strand_id
1 'polypeptide(L)'
;MSKRTVEFNVGRNPEMGVDGSVVDSPILPFDMPEPDLGTENMLINIGPQHPATHGVLRLVCELDGETVKRVIPHIGYLHSSFEKLGEYRTWNQIVTLTDRIDYLAPLIYNCAYVMAVEKLMEIEVTERCKVVRVI
;
A
#
# COMPACT_ATOMS: atom_id res chain seq x y z
N MET A 1 -3.26 11.03 44.06
CA MET A 1 -4.37 11.37 43.14
C MET A 1 -4.39 10.33 42.02
N SER A 2 -5.47 9.55 41.96
CA SER A 2 -5.64 8.35 41.13
C SER A 2 -5.78 8.73 39.64
N LYS A 3 -4.91 8.18 38.78
CA LYS A 3 -5.13 8.17 37.33
C LYS A 3 -6.11 7.04 37.04
N ARG A 4 -7.39 7.37 36.78
CA ARG A 4 -8.36 6.44 36.20
C ARG A 4 -8.05 6.30 34.72
N THR A 5 -7.37 5.21 34.36
CA THR A 5 -7.34 4.76 32.97
C THR A 5 -8.74 4.27 32.63
N VAL A 6 -9.38 4.91 31.65
CA VAL A 6 -10.66 4.46 31.09
C VAL A 6 -10.31 3.57 29.90
N GLU A 7 -10.55 2.27 30.04
CA GLU A 7 -10.45 1.33 28.92
C GLU A 7 -11.71 1.48 28.06
N PHE A 8 -11.53 1.90 26.81
CA PHE A 8 -12.60 1.93 25.82
C PHE A 8 -12.69 0.55 25.15
N ASN A 9 -13.78 -0.18 25.38
CA ASN A 9 -14.15 -1.34 24.58
C ASN A 9 -14.78 -0.86 23.27
N VAL A 10 -13.99 -0.79 22.21
CA VAL A 10 -14.47 -0.46 20.86
C VAL A 10 -14.83 -1.76 20.13
N GLY A 11 -15.97 -2.34 20.47
CA GLY A 11 -16.57 -3.45 19.70
C GLY A 11 -17.49 -2.91 18.59
N ARG A 12 -17.42 -3.48 17.39
CA ARG A 12 -18.47 -3.30 16.36
C ARG A 12 -19.66 -4.22 16.66
N ASN A 13 -20.78 -3.93 16.00
CA ASN A 13 -22.12 -4.51 16.16
C ASN A 13 -22.16 -5.96 16.69
N PRO A 14 -23.12 -6.27 17.59
CA PRO A 14 -23.28 -7.62 18.12
C PRO A 14 -23.56 -8.63 17.00
N GLU A 15 -22.75 -9.69 16.93
CA GLU A 15 -22.91 -10.81 16.00
C GLU A 15 -23.36 -12.06 16.76
N MET A 16 -24.03 -12.98 16.05
CA MET A 16 -24.47 -14.24 16.64
C MET A 16 -23.31 -15.24 16.60
N GLY A 17 -22.84 -15.65 17.77
CA GLY A 17 -21.84 -16.70 17.92
C GLY A 17 -22.38 -18.05 17.49
N VAL A 18 -21.45 -18.99 17.23
CA VAL A 18 -21.75 -20.38 16.82
C VAL A 18 -22.67 -21.09 17.83
N ASP A 19 -22.66 -20.62 19.08
CA ASP A 19 -23.42 -21.16 20.22
C ASP A 19 -24.81 -20.53 20.38
N GLY A 20 -25.19 -19.59 19.49
CA GLY A 20 -26.42 -18.82 19.58
C GLY A 20 -26.42 -17.70 20.63
N SER A 21 -25.26 -17.43 21.25
CA SER A 21 -25.06 -16.29 22.14
C SER A 21 -24.64 -15.05 21.36
N VAL A 22 -25.05 -13.87 21.82
CA VAL A 22 -24.62 -12.61 21.23
C VAL A 22 -23.19 -12.34 21.70
N VAL A 23 -22.25 -12.30 20.77
CA VAL A 23 -20.82 -12.05 21.03
C VAL A 23 -20.36 -10.80 20.27
N ASP A 24 -19.52 -10.00 20.92
CA ASP A 24 -18.88 -8.86 20.26
C ASP A 24 -17.71 -9.38 19.40
N SER A 25 -17.70 -9.04 18.11
CA SER A 25 -16.69 -9.53 17.19
C SER A 25 -15.30 -8.99 17.56
N PRO A 26 -14.28 -9.85 17.76
CA PRO A 26 -12.93 -9.40 18.09
C PRO A 26 -12.29 -8.67 16.90
N ILE A 27 -11.45 -7.67 17.19
CA ILE A 27 -10.69 -6.90 16.17
C ILE A 27 -9.57 -7.76 15.53
N LEU A 28 -9.26 -8.91 16.13
CA LEU A 28 -8.24 -9.84 15.66
C LEU A 28 -8.83 -10.77 14.60
N PRO A 29 -8.01 -11.26 13.65
CA PRO A 29 -8.45 -12.28 12.71
C PRO A 29 -9.04 -13.46 13.49
N PHE A 30 -10.22 -13.89 13.06
CA PHE A 30 -10.87 -15.09 13.56
C PHE A 30 -10.02 -16.30 13.14
N ASP A 31 -9.09 -16.72 14.00
CA ASP A 31 -8.37 -17.98 13.85
C ASP A 31 -9.33 -19.13 14.17
N MET A 32 -10.27 -19.37 13.27
CA MET A 32 -10.86 -20.69 13.14
C MET A 32 -9.78 -21.60 12.56
N PRO A 33 -9.33 -22.66 13.27
CA PRO A 33 -8.51 -23.65 12.62
C PRO A 33 -9.39 -24.32 11.55
N GLU A 34 -9.13 -23.98 10.29
CA GLU A 34 -9.68 -24.73 9.17
C GLU A 34 -9.30 -26.21 9.37
N PRO A 35 -10.20 -27.16 9.05
CA PRO A 35 -9.86 -28.56 9.15
C PRO A 35 -8.60 -28.82 8.32
N ASP A 36 -7.55 -29.33 8.98
CA ASP A 36 -6.32 -29.79 8.35
C ASP A 36 -6.67 -30.96 7.41
N LEU A 37 -7.13 -30.60 6.21
CA LEU A 37 -7.21 -31.48 5.07
C LEU A 37 -5.75 -31.80 4.80
N GLY A 38 -5.27 -32.97 5.25
CA GLY A 38 -3.88 -33.39 5.13
C GLY A 38 -3.39 -33.41 3.68
N THR A 39 -3.13 -32.22 3.13
CA THR A 39 -2.84 -31.91 1.75
C THR A 39 -1.48 -31.22 1.76
N GLU A 40 -0.58 -31.64 0.88
CA GLU A 40 0.73 -31.00 0.80
C GLU A 40 0.56 -29.52 0.41
N ASN A 41 1.16 -28.59 1.18
CA ASN A 41 1.09 -27.16 0.87
C ASN A 41 1.49 -26.92 -0.59
N MET A 42 0.62 -26.25 -1.35
CA MET A 42 0.87 -25.97 -2.76
C MET A 42 1.66 -24.67 -2.90
N LEU A 43 2.79 -24.74 -3.62
CA LEU A 43 3.52 -23.54 -4.05
C LEU A 43 3.09 -23.17 -5.48
N ILE A 44 2.31 -22.09 -5.58
CA ILE A 44 1.87 -21.53 -6.85
C ILE A 44 2.67 -20.28 -7.20
N ASN A 45 3.27 -20.27 -8.38
CA ASN A 45 3.97 -19.11 -8.91
C ASN A 45 3.06 -18.34 -9.89
N ILE A 46 2.50 -17.23 -9.43
CA ILE A 46 1.77 -16.29 -10.27
C ILE A 46 2.78 -15.42 -11.00
N GLY A 47 2.91 -15.65 -12.31
CA GLY A 47 3.90 -14.98 -13.15
C GLY A 47 3.65 -13.47 -13.32
N PRO A 48 4.68 -12.71 -13.74
CA PRO A 48 4.64 -11.25 -13.82
C PRO A 48 3.67 -10.66 -14.87
N GLN A 49 3.23 -11.46 -15.84
CA GLN A 49 2.24 -11.05 -16.86
C GLN A 49 0.89 -11.76 -16.67
N HIS A 50 0.68 -12.39 -15.52
CA HIS A 50 -0.57 -13.10 -15.27
C HIS A 50 -1.73 -12.09 -15.29
N PRO A 51 -2.85 -12.36 -16.00
CA PRO A 51 -3.93 -11.38 -16.19
C PRO A 51 -4.64 -10.97 -14.88
N ALA A 52 -4.43 -11.73 -13.80
CA ALA A 52 -4.95 -11.41 -12.47
C ALA A 52 -4.15 -10.34 -11.71
N THR A 53 -3.02 -9.86 -12.22
CA THR A 53 -2.24 -8.78 -11.59
C THR A 53 -2.30 -7.50 -12.44
N HIS A 54 -2.81 -6.40 -11.85
CA HIS A 54 -2.67 -5.08 -12.48
C HIS A 54 -1.21 -4.63 -12.38
N GLY A 55 -0.58 -4.40 -13.54
CA GLY A 55 0.85 -4.07 -13.61
C GLY A 55 1.72 -5.32 -13.76
N VAL A 56 3.00 -5.22 -13.38
CA VAL A 56 3.98 -6.30 -13.52
C VAL A 56 4.42 -6.74 -12.13
N LEU A 57 3.85 -7.85 -11.65
CA LEU A 57 4.08 -8.36 -10.31
C LEU A 57 4.11 -9.89 -10.33
N ARG A 58 5.17 -10.48 -9.79
CA ARG A 58 5.27 -11.92 -9.58
C ARG A 58 5.02 -12.23 -8.11
N LEU A 59 4.14 -13.18 -7.84
CA LEU A 59 3.82 -13.64 -6.50
C LEU A 59 4.07 -15.14 -6.40
N VAL A 60 4.87 -15.55 -5.42
CA VAL A 60 4.99 -16.97 -5.05
C VAL A 60 4.10 -17.18 -3.83
N CYS A 61 2.96 -17.84 -4.04
CA CYS A 61 1.94 -18.08 -3.02
C CYS A 61 2.06 -19.51 -2.52
N GLU A 62 2.11 -19.67 -1.20
CA GLU A 62 1.93 -20.94 -0.51
C GLU A 62 0.48 -21.03 -0.05
N LEU A 63 -0.22 -22.03 -0.59
CA LEU A 63 -1.64 -22.26 -0.36
C LEU A 63 -1.86 -23.54 0.43
N ASP A 64 -2.79 -23.47 1.35
CA ASP A 64 -3.42 -24.62 2.01
C ASP A 64 -4.86 -24.68 1.48
N GLY A 65 -5.11 -25.52 0.47
CA GLY A 65 -6.35 -25.49 -0.29
C GLY A 65 -6.63 -24.12 -0.94
N GLU A 66 -7.71 -23.46 -0.50
CA GLU A 66 -8.12 -22.12 -0.96
C GLU A 66 -7.54 -20.99 -0.09
N THR A 67 -6.92 -21.34 1.03
CA THR A 67 -6.42 -20.38 2.02
C THR A 67 -4.96 -20.02 1.76
N VAL A 68 -4.68 -18.72 1.75
CA VAL A 68 -3.33 -18.19 1.53
C VAL A 68 -2.56 -18.21 2.84
N LYS A 69 -1.56 -19.08 2.96
CA LYS A 69 -0.69 -19.18 4.14
C LYS A 69 0.45 -18.17 4.12
N ARG A 70 1.05 -17.98 2.94
CA ARG A 70 2.19 -17.06 2.74
C ARG A 70 2.26 -16.59 1.30
N VAL A 71 2.69 -15.34 1.10
CA VAL A 71 3.00 -14.78 -0.22
C VAL A 71 4.37 -14.14 -0.20
N ILE A 72 5.20 -14.46 -1.20
CA ILE A 72 6.49 -13.82 -1.43
C ILE A 72 6.36 -12.96 -2.70
N PRO A 73 6.28 -11.62 -2.55
CA PRO A 73 6.24 -10.73 -3.70
C PRO A 73 7.65 -10.52 -4.28
N HIS A 74 7.79 -10.75 -5.58
CA HIS A 74 8.97 -10.38 -6.35
C HIS A 74 8.67 -9.11 -7.15
N ILE A 75 9.29 -8.00 -6.73
CA ILE A 75 9.16 -6.68 -7.34
C ILE A 75 10.42 -6.30 -8.13
N GLY A 76 10.36 -5.18 -8.85
CA GLY A 76 11.52 -4.61 -9.56
C GLY A 76 11.54 -4.85 -11.07
N TYR A 77 10.56 -5.57 -11.62
CA TYR A 77 10.44 -5.75 -13.08
C TYR A 77 10.27 -4.44 -13.87
N LEU A 78 9.79 -3.39 -13.21
CA LEU A 78 9.60 -2.04 -13.77
C LEU A 78 10.58 -1.02 -13.15
N HIS A 79 11.68 -1.48 -12.55
CA HIS A 79 12.69 -0.57 -12.02
C HIS A 79 13.35 0.21 -13.17
N SER A 80 13.09 1.51 -13.21
CA SER A 80 13.55 2.41 -14.29
C SER A 80 14.65 3.38 -13.84
N SER A 81 15.21 3.16 -12.65
CA SER A 81 16.33 3.95 -12.11
C SER A 81 16.09 5.46 -12.08
N PHE A 82 14.89 5.91 -11.71
CA PHE A 82 14.55 7.35 -11.65
C PHE A 82 15.49 8.15 -10.75
N GLU A 83 15.87 7.58 -9.61
CA GLU A 83 16.82 8.20 -8.67
C GLU A 83 18.17 8.46 -9.35
N LYS A 84 18.69 7.46 -10.07
CA LYS A 84 19.96 7.58 -10.79
C LYS A 84 19.87 8.55 -11.95
N LEU A 85 18.76 8.56 -12.68
CA LEU A 85 18.51 9.54 -13.75
C LEU A 85 18.42 10.96 -13.20
N GLY A 86 17.87 11.14 -12.00
CA GLY A 86 17.80 12.43 -11.32
C GLY A 86 19.16 13.07 -11.08
N GLU A 87 20.20 12.28 -10.78
CA GLU A 87 21.56 12.79 -10.57
C GLU A 87 22.17 13.48 -11.81
N TYR A 88 21.77 13.08 -13.02
CA TYR A 88 22.31 13.59 -14.29
C TYR A 88 21.41 14.63 -14.96
N ARG A 89 20.32 15.05 -14.31
CA ARG A 89 19.31 15.95 -14.89
C ARG A 89 19.23 17.25 -14.10
N THR A 90 18.90 18.32 -14.80
CA THR A 90 18.64 19.60 -14.14
C THR A 90 17.28 19.57 -13.43
N TRP A 91 17.09 20.43 -12.43
CA TRP A 91 15.86 20.48 -11.62
C TRP A 91 14.58 20.51 -12.47
N ASN A 92 14.54 21.35 -13.51
CA ASN A 92 13.38 21.44 -14.40
C ASN A 92 13.18 20.19 -15.28
N GLN A 93 14.25 19.46 -15.64
CA GLN A 93 14.13 18.23 -16.43
C GLN A 93 13.51 17.08 -15.62
N ILE A 94 13.72 17.07 -14.31
CA ILE A 94 13.21 16.01 -13.42
C ILE A 94 11.68 16.06 -13.29
N VAL A 95 11.03 17.19 -13.52
CA VAL A 95 9.56 17.30 -13.49
C VAL A 95 8.90 16.31 -14.46
N THR A 96 9.51 16.06 -15.62
CA THR A 96 8.99 15.08 -16.59
C THR A 96 9.25 13.62 -16.21
N LEU A 97 10.15 13.39 -15.25
CA LEU A 97 10.42 12.06 -14.70
C LEU A 97 9.45 11.74 -13.57
N THR A 98 9.06 12.73 -12.77
CA THR A 98 8.12 12.54 -11.65
C THR A 98 6.73 12.12 -12.12
N ASP A 99 6.31 12.56 -13.31
CA ASP A 99 5.08 12.07 -14.00
C ASP A 99 5.06 10.55 -14.22
N ARG A 100 6.24 9.92 -14.31
CA ARG A 100 6.38 8.49 -14.64
C ARG A 100 6.53 7.59 -13.41
N ILE A 101 6.64 8.19 -12.21
CA ILE A 101 6.71 7.44 -10.96
C ILE A 101 5.33 6.90 -10.60
N ASP A 102 4.32 7.77 -10.66
CA ASP A 102 2.91 7.40 -10.58
C ASP A 102 2.19 7.94 -11.81
N TYR A 103 1.89 7.02 -12.73
CA TYR A 103 1.22 7.34 -13.98
C TYR A 103 -0.28 7.61 -13.81
N LEU A 104 -0.88 7.31 -12.64
CA LEU A 104 -2.29 7.62 -12.35
C LEU A 104 -2.45 9.02 -11.75
N ALA A 105 -1.48 9.47 -10.95
CA ALA A 105 -1.52 10.76 -10.27
C ALA A 105 -0.26 11.63 -10.51
N PRO A 106 0.11 11.93 -11.78
CA PRO A 106 1.36 12.60 -12.11
C PRO A 106 1.50 14.00 -11.48
N LEU A 107 0.41 14.77 -11.44
CA LEU A 107 0.41 16.15 -10.94
C LEU A 107 0.76 16.27 -9.45
N ILE A 108 0.33 15.31 -8.63
CA ILE A 108 0.63 15.30 -7.19
C ILE A 108 2.12 15.07 -6.97
N TYR A 109 2.72 14.15 -7.73
CA TYR A 109 4.17 13.88 -7.66
C TYR A 109 5.01 15.05 -8.17
N ASN A 110 4.57 15.73 -9.23
CA ASN A 110 5.21 16.96 -9.70
C ASN A 110 5.16 18.05 -8.63
N CYS A 111 4.00 18.25 -7.99
CA CYS A 111 3.86 19.23 -6.92
C CYS A 111 4.75 18.87 -5.73
N ALA A 112 4.80 17.61 -5.31
CA ALA A 112 5.65 17.15 -4.21
C ALA A 112 7.14 17.44 -4.49
N TYR A 113 7.61 17.15 -5.71
CA TYR A 113 8.97 17.43 -6.13
C TYR A 113 9.27 18.94 -6.15
N VAL A 114 8.44 19.74 -6.82
CA VAL A 114 8.65 21.19 -6.95
C VAL A 114 8.62 21.88 -5.59
N MET A 115 7.70 21.49 -4.69
CA MET A 115 7.67 22.03 -3.34
C MET A 115 8.93 21.69 -2.54
N ALA A 116 9.52 20.50 -2.73
CA ALA A 116 10.78 20.14 -2.10
C ALA A 116 11.94 21.03 -2.61
N VAL A 117 11.99 21.30 -3.92
CA VAL A 117 12.98 22.18 -4.54
C VAL A 117 12.81 23.63 -4.09
N GLU A 118 11.58 24.14 -4.08
CA GLU A 118 11.27 25.50 -3.62
C GLU A 118 11.67 25.71 -2.16
N LYS A 119 11.39 24.73 -1.30
CA LYS A 119 11.82 24.76 0.10
C LYS A 119 13.35 24.73 0.24
N LEU A 120 14.05 23.95 -0.59
CA LEU A 120 15.51 23.88 -0.60
C LEU A 120 16.16 25.19 -1.04
N MET A 121 15.53 25.91 -1.98
CA MET A 121 16.03 27.16 -2.53
C MET A 121 15.44 28.42 -1.85
N GLU A 122 14.64 28.24 -0.80
CA GLU A 122 13.97 29.32 -0.05
C GLU A 122 13.10 30.24 -0.95
N ILE A 123 12.41 29.65 -1.92
CA ILE A 123 11.53 30.37 -2.86
C ILE A 123 10.11 30.45 -2.31
N GLU A 124 9.59 31.67 -2.18
CA GLU A 124 8.16 31.90 -1.90
C GLU A 124 7.34 31.98 -3.19
N VAL A 125 6.30 31.13 -3.28
CA VAL A 125 5.33 31.12 -4.38
C VAL A 125 4.10 31.96 -4.07
N THR A 126 3.54 32.59 -5.11
CA THR A 126 2.31 33.40 -4.99
C THR A 126 1.11 32.57 -4.52
N GLU A 127 0.15 33.23 -3.87
CA GLU A 127 -1.10 32.57 -3.44
C GLU A 127 -1.85 31.91 -4.59
N ARG A 128 -1.83 32.52 -5.78
CA ARG A 128 -2.42 31.91 -6.98
C ARG A 128 -1.76 30.57 -7.32
N CYS A 129 -0.44 30.46 -7.23
CA CYS A 129 0.27 29.21 -7.50
C CYS A 129 -0.12 28.12 -6.49
N LYS A 130 -0.27 28.48 -5.21
CA LYS A 130 -0.70 27.53 -4.16
C LYS A 130 -2.10 26.99 -4.44
N VAL A 131 -3.05 27.86 -4.80
CA VAL A 131 -4.43 27.45 -5.13
C VAL A 131 -4.47 26.56 -6.37
N VAL A 132 -3.74 26.90 -7.43
CA VAL A 132 -3.70 26.11 -8.67
C VAL A 132 -3.14 24.70 -8.46
N ARG A 133 -2.26 24.49 -7.47
CA ARG A 133 -1.73 23.15 -7.13
C ARG A 133 -2.74 22.25 -6.44
N VAL A 134 -3.78 22.81 -5.84
CA VAL A 134 -4.79 22.07 -5.05
C VAL A 134 -6.02 21.70 -5.89
N ILE A 135 -6.32 22.49 -6.93
CA ILE A 135 -7.41 22.25 -7.88
C ILE A 135 -7.03 21.10 -8.83
#